data_AF-A0A7C3Q2R8-F1
#
_entry.id   AF-A0A7C3Q2R8-F1
#
_cell.length_a   1.000
_cell.length_b   1.000
_cell.length_c   1.000
_cell.angle_alpha   90.00
_cell.angle_beta   90.00
_cell.angle_gamma   90.00
#
_symmetry.space_group_name_H-M   'P 1'
#
loop_
_entity.id
_entity.type
_entity.pdbx_description
1 polymer ?
#
loop_
_entity_poly.entity_id
_entity_poly.type
_entity_poly.pdbx_seq_one_letter_code
_entity_poly.pdbx_strand_id
1 'polypeptide(L)'
;MIEYLIAYLVGSINFAFLIARFLFKEDLSRFGDENLGATNLYYLIRDKYENKKLAFLLFLLTGFLDALKAFLIALFFGPLVGSFVVFGHCFSIFSIILTKKIPSGVGFASTIGWVFATDIKIFLFMILFIPFYFLFGKYFEVERGHIFTIFAYPLSGWIYTILFPNNYEIIYSLLIIVISVSFARLLRIRKTLERCLK
;
A
#
# COMPACT_ATOMS: atom_id res chain seq x y z
N MET A 1 -4.49 -7.37 -22.84
CA MET A 1 -5.21 -6.13 -22.47
C MET A 1 -6.20 -6.33 -21.32
N ILE A 2 -6.96 -7.43 -21.31
CA ILE A 2 -7.95 -7.69 -20.25
C ILE A 2 -7.29 -7.97 -18.88
N GLU A 3 -6.07 -8.50 -18.87
CA GLU A 3 -5.30 -8.86 -17.69
C GLU A 3 -4.99 -7.63 -16.82
N TYR A 4 -4.75 -6.47 -17.45
CA TYR A 4 -4.53 -5.19 -16.76
C TYR A 4 -5.78 -4.72 -16.02
N LEU A 5 -6.95 -4.86 -16.65
CA LEU A 5 -8.23 -4.53 -16.02
C LEU A 5 -8.51 -5.49 -14.87
N ILE A 6 -8.27 -6.79 -15.05
CA ILE A 6 -8.41 -7.80 -13.98
C ILE A 6 -7.49 -7.46 -12.82
N ALA A 7 -6.21 -7.16 -13.08
CA ALA A 7 -5.23 -6.78 -12.06
C ALA A 7 -5.67 -5.55 -11.28
N TYR A 8 -6.16 -4.50 -11.97
CA TYR A 8 -6.69 -3.30 -11.32
C TYR A 8 -7.91 -3.59 -10.44
N LEU A 9 -8.85 -4.39 -10.93
CA LEU A 9 -10.07 -4.74 -10.18
C LEU A 9 -9.74 -5.61 -8.96
N VAL A 10 -8.83 -6.58 -9.10
CA VAL A 10 -8.32 -7.39 -7.98
C VAL A 10 -7.59 -6.50 -6.96
N GLY A 11 -6.74 -5.58 -7.43
CA GLY A 11 -6.07 -4.58 -6.61
C GLY A 11 -7.04 -3.72 -5.81
N SER A 12 -8.16 -3.34 -6.43
CA SER A 12 -9.21 -2.51 -5.85
C SER A 12 -9.92 -3.15 -4.65
N ILE A 13 -9.70 -4.42 -4.35
CA ILE A 13 -10.25 -5.08 -3.15
C ILE A 13 -9.41 -4.71 -1.93
N ASN A 14 -9.77 -3.66 -1.18
CA ASN A 14 -9.10 -3.30 0.07
C ASN A 14 -9.61 -4.18 1.23
N PHE A 15 -8.92 -5.28 1.55
CA PHE A 15 -9.39 -6.26 2.53
C PHE A 15 -9.63 -5.67 3.93
N ALA A 16 -8.77 -4.75 4.39
CA ALA A 16 -8.96 -4.11 5.68
C ALA A 16 -10.25 -3.27 5.75
N PHE A 17 -10.64 -2.60 4.66
CA PHE A 17 -11.91 -1.90 4.58
C PHE A 17 -13.11 -2.86 4.57
N LEU A 18 -13.03 -3.97 3.82
CA LEU A 18 -14.10 -4.97 3.81
C LEU A 18 -14.29 -5.59 5.20
N ILE A 19 -13.21 -5.94 5.89
CA ILE A 19 -13.26 -6.48 7.25
C ILE A 19 -13.88 -5.46 8.22
N ALA A 20 -13.42 -4.21 8.22
CA ALA A 20 -14.00 -3.17 9.06
C ALA A 20 -15.50 -2.99 8.79
N ARG A 21 -15.89 -2.92 7.52
CA ARG A 21 -17.28 -2.66 7.11
C ARG A 21 -18.22 -3.81 7.41
N PHE A 22 -17.82 -5.05 7.14
CA PHE A 22 -18.72 -6.21 7.23
C PHE A 22 -18.66 -6.90 8.59
N LEU A 23 -17.48 -7.05 9.20
CA LEU A 23 -17.36 -7.73 10.50
C LEU A 23 -17.58 -6.79 11.67
N PHE A 24 -17.16 -5.53 11.54
CA PHE A 24 -17.20 -4.56 12.63
C PHE A 24 -18.25 -3.46 12.45
N LYS A 25 -18.88 -3.36 11.26
CA LYS A 25 -19.83 -2.30 10.89
C LYS A 25 -19.23 -0.90 11.00
N GLU A 26 -17.92 -0.78 10.80
CA GLU A 26 -17.17 0.47 10.88
C GLU A 26 -16.79 1.00 9.50
N ASP A 27 -16.84 2.31 9.33
CA ASP A 27 -16.31 2.98 8.13
C ASP A 27 -14.85 3.37 8.35
N LEU A 28 -13.94 2.51 7.90
CA LEU A 28 -12.49 2.72 8.03
C LEU A 28 -12.02 4.01 7.33
N SER A 29 -12.77 4.51 6.34
CA SER A 29 -12.45 5.76 5.64
C SER A 29 -12.64 7.01 6.51
N ARG A 30 -13.28 6.89 7.67
CA ARG A 30 -13.53 7.98 8.64
C ARG A 30 -12.71 7.84 9.92
N PHE A 31 -11.88 6.81 10.03
CA PHE A 31 -11.08 6.53 11.21
C PHE A 31 -9.60 6.82 10.95
N GLY A 32 -8.91 7.40 11.95
CA GLY A 32 -7.48 7.67 11.93
C GLY A 32 -7.00 8.51 10.73
N ASP A 33 -5.96 8.02 10.04
CA ASP A 33 -5.37 8.60 8.82
C ASP A 33 -6.17 8.28 7.54
N GLU A 34 -7.38 7.73 7.69
CA GLU A 34 -8.28 7.33 6.61
C GLU A 34 -7.67 6.28 5.65
N ASN A 35 -6.59 5.60 6.02
CA ASN A 35 -6.00 4.52 5.24
C ASN A 35 -6.91 3.30 5.24
N LEU A 36 -7.21 2.74 4.06
CA LEU A 36 -8.02 1.53 3.94
C LEU A 36 -7.18 0.25 4.00
N GLY A 37 -5.95 0.35 4.52
CA GLY A 37 -5.00 -0.76 4.68
C GLY A 37 -4.93 -1.29 6.12
N ALA A 38 -4.12 -2.34 6.28
CA ALA A 38 -3.95 -3.11 7.52
C ALA A 38 -3.65 -2.24 8.76
N THR A 39 -2.79 -1.22 8.63
CA THR A 39 -2.40 -0.37 9.77
C THR A 39 -3.61 0.33 10.38
N ASN A 40 -4.53 0.87 9.58
CA ASN A 40 -5.69 1.57 10.12
C ASN A 40 -6.66 0.62 10.81
N LEU A 41 -6.85 -0.58 10.24
CA LEU A 41 -7.66 -1.61 10.88
C LEU A 41 -7.05 -2.04 12.22
N TYR A 42 -5.73 -2.16 12.32
CA TYR A 42 -5.06 -2.43 13.60
C TYR A 42 -5.46 -1.40 14.65
N TYR A 43 -5.29 -0.10 14.35
CA TYR A 43 -5.62 0.97 15.29
C TYR A 43 -7.11 1.01 15.62
N LEU A 44 -7.99 0.77 14.64
CA LEU A 44 -9.44 0.72 14.87
C LEU A 44 -9.79 -0.37 15.90
N ILE A 45 -9.28 -1.58 15.71
CA ILE A 45 -9.56 -2.71 16.59
C ILE A 45 -8.89 -2.54 17.95
N ARG A 46 -7.65 -2.01 17.96
CA ARG A 46 -6.93 -1.75 19.20
C ARG A 46 -7.63 -0.69 20.05
N ASP A 47 -8.09 0.40 19.44
CA ASP A 47 -8.56 1.59 20.18
C ASP A 47 -10.06 1.54 20.46
N LYS A 48 -10.87 1.06 19.51
CA LYS A 48 -12.33 1.02 19.66
C LYS A 48 -12.85 -0.26 20.32
N TYR A 49 -12.14 -1.37 20.14
CA TYR A 49 -12.52 -2.69 20.67
C TYR A 49 -11.56 -3.19 21.75
N GLU A 50 -10.54 -2.40 22.10
CA GLU A 50 -9.57 -2.67 23.16
C GLU A 50 -8.87 -4.05 23.06
N ASN A 51 -8.81 -4.62 21.85
CA ASN A 51 -8.33 -5.98 21.63
C ASN A 51 -7.05 -6.02 20.78
N LYS A 52 -5.91 -5.82 21.44
CA LYS A 52 -4.58 -5.82 20.80
C LYS A 52 -4.25 -7.12 20.05
N LYS A 53 -4.65 -8.28 20.59
CA LYS A 53 -4.38 -9.58 19.97
C LYS A 53 -5.14 -9.73 18.65
N LEU A 54 -6.44 -9.42 18.66
CA LEU A 54 -7.27 -9.44 17.46
C LEU A 54 -6.80 -8.40 16.44
N ALA A 55 -6.47 -7.19 16.89
CA ALA A 55 -5.92 -6.14 16.03
C ALA A 55 -4.68 -6.62 15.29
N PHE A 56 -3.74 -7.25 15.99
CA PHE A 56 -2.52 -7.79 15.40
C PHE A 56 -2.79 -8.95 14.43
N LEU A 57 -3.69 -9.87 14.77
CA LEU A 57 -4.08 -10.95 13.87
C LEU A 57 -4.70 -10.41 12.56
N LEU A 58 -5.61 -9.45 12.67
CA LEU A 58 -6.25 -8.82 11.51
C LEU A 58 -5.26 -7.99 10.69
N PHE A 59 -4.30 -7.34 11.33
CA PHE A 59 -3.19 -6.67 10.66
C PHE A 59 -2.39 -7.64 9.78
N LEU A 60 -1.97 -8.77 10.34
CA LEU A 60 -1.23 -9.80 9.60
C LEU A 60 -2.06 -10.40 8.47
N LEU A 61 -3.32 -10.76 8.76
CA LEU A 61 -4.22 -11.35 7.77
C LEU A 61 -4.46 -10.40 6.60
N THR A 62 -4.79 -9.14 6.86
CA THR A 62 -5.05 -8.16 5.79
C THR A 62 -3.80 -7.83 4.99
N GLY A 63 -2.67 -7.64 5.65
CA GLY A 63 -1.39 -7.46 4.98
C GLY A 63 -1.03 -8.64 4.09
N PHE A 64 -1.21 -9.87 4.59
CA PHE A 64 -0.98 -11.09 3.83
C PHE A 64 -1.89 -11.17 2.60
N LEU A 65 -3.20 -10.94 2.74
CA LEU A 65 -4.15 -10.99 1.62
C LEU A 65 -3.84 -9.93 0.55
N ASP A 66 -3.48 -8.72 0.98
CA ASP A 66 -3.09 -7.63 0.08
C ASP A 66 -1.77 -7.90 -0.66
N ALA A 67 -0.80 -8.57 0.00
CA ALA A 67 0.42 -9.03 -0.64
C ALA A 67 0.14 -10.19 -1.61
N LEU A 68 -0.64 -11.18 -1.17
CA LEU A 68 -0.92 -12.40 -1.93
C LEU A 68 -1.58 -12.09 -3.28
N LYS A 69 -2.56 -11.18 -3.33
CA LYS A 69 -3.19 -10.82 -4.60
C LYS A 69 -2.21 -10.21 -5.61
N ALA A 70 -1.25 -9.41 -5.16
CA ALA A 70 -0.25 -8.80 -6.04
C ALA A 70 0.81 -9.82 -6.47
N PHE A 71 1.21 -10.70 -5.55
CA PHE A 71 2.09 -11.82 -5.83
C PHE A 71 1.51 -12.73 -6.92
N LEU A 72 0.26 -13.19 -6.75
CA LEU A 72 -0.37 -14.11 -7.70
C LEU A 72 -0.51 -13.47 -9.09
N ILE A 73 -0.98 -12.22 -9.18
CA ILE A 73 -1.14 -11.56 -10.49
C ILE A 73 0.23 -11.35 -11.16
N ALA A 74 1.25 -10.92 -10.41
CA ALA A 74 2.59 -10.77 -10.96
C ALA A 74 3.20 -12.10 -11.40
N LEU A 75 2.97 -13.18 -10.65
CA LEU A 75 3.46 -14.52 -10.97
C LEU A 75 2.82 -15.08 -12.24
N PHE A 76 1.50 -14.91 -12.41
CA PHE A 76 0.77 -15.50 -13.54
C PHE A 76 0.74 -14.63 -14.80
N PHE A 77 0.77 -13.29 -14.65
CA PHE A 77 0.61 -12.35 -15.77
C PHE A 77 1.81 -11.43 -15.98
N GLY A 78 2.86 -11.59 -15.18
CA GLY A 78 4.11 -10.85 -15.28
C GLY A 78 4.15 -9.57 -14.44
N PRO A 79 5.37 -9.01 -14.25
CA PRO A 79 5.60 -7.83 -13.40
C PRO A 79 4.71 -6.65 -13.77
N LEU A 80 4.61 -6.35 -15.07
CA LEU A 80 3.90 -5.16 -15.54
C LEU A 80 2.41 -5.21 -15.20
N VAL A 81 1.75 -6.35 -15.44
CA VAL A 81 0.35 -6.55 -15.06
C VAL A 81 0.19 -6.55 -13.53
N GLY A 82 1.12 -7.18 -12.80
CA GLY A 82 1.15 -7.16 -11.34
C GLY A 82 1.18 -5.76 -10.72
N SER A 83 1.84 -4.79 -11.38
CA SER A 83 1.90 -3.40 -10.89
C SER A 83 0.53 -2.72 -10.84
N PHE A 84 -0.42 -3.15 -11.68
CA PHE A 84 -1.80 -2.63 -11.67
C PHE A 84 -2.59 -3.07 -10.43
N VAL A 85 -2.18 -4.14 -9.75
CA VAL A 85 -2.76 -4.51 -8.44
C VAL A 85 -2.42 -3.45 -7.39
N VAL A 86 -1.18 -2.95 -7.39
CA VAL A 86 -0.76 -1.87 -6.49
C VAL A 86 -1.49 -0.58 -6.82
N PHE A 87 -1.59 -0.24 -8.11
CA PHE A 87 -2.37 0.90 -8.59
C PHE A 87 -3.84 0.81 -8.14
N GLY A 88 -4.49 -0.34 -8.33
CA GLY A 88 -5.85 -0.60 -7.86
C GLY A 88 -6.00 -0.53 -6.34
N HIS A 89 -5.03 -1.01 -5.57
CA HIS A 89 -5.07 -0.90 -4.11
C HIS A 89 -4.99 0.57 -3.65
N CYS A 90 -4.17 1.38 -4.30
CA CYS A 90 -4.03 2.81 -4.04
C CYS A 90 -5.28 3.62 -4.47
N PHE A 91 -5.87 3.27 -5.61
CA PHE A 91 -7.00 3.97 -6.24
C PHE A 91 -8.15 3.01 -6.52
N SER A 92 -8.66 2.37 -5.47
CA SER A 92 -9.70 1.36 -5.58
C SER A 92 -11.01 1.96 -6.06
N ILE A 93 -11.50 1.47 -7.21
CA ILE A 93 -12.80 1.88 -7.73
C ILE A 93 -13.94 1.55 -6.75
N PHE A 94 -13.86 0.40 -6.06
CA PHE A 94 -14.87 -0.03 -5.11
C PHE A 94 -14.94 0.89 -3.89
N SER A 95 -13.78 1.22 -3.31
CA SER A 95 -13.69 2.12 -2.16
C SER A 95 -14.11 3.54 -2.54
N ILE A 96 -13.75 4.01 -3.74
CA ILE A 96 -14.16 5.33 -4.24
C ILE A 96 -15.69 5.41 -4.39
N ILE A 97 -16.32 4.41 -5.00
CA ILE A 97 -17.78 4.37 -5.16
C ILE A 97 -18.47 4.37 -3.78
N LEU A 98 -17.93 3.60 -2.83
CA LEU A 98 -18.55 3.39 -1.52
C LEU A 98 -18.32 4.54 -0.52
N THR A 99 -17.24 5.30 -0.67
CA THR A 99 -16.83 6.33 0.31
C THR A 99 -16.75 7.74 -0.27
N LYS A 100 -16.72 7.86 -1.61
CA LYS A 100 -16.41 9.08 -2.38
C LYS A 100 -15.04 9.69 -2.06
N LYS A 101 -14.12 8.91 -1.45
CA LYS A 101 -12.78 9.37 -1.08
C LYS A 101 -11.71 8.78 -2.00
N ILE A 102 -10.81 9.65 -2.43
CA ILE A 102 -9.53 9.31 -3.06
C ILE A 102 -8.44 9.88 -2.14
N PRO A 103 -7.38 9.11 -1.79
CA PRO A 103 -7.03 7.74 -2.19
C PRO A 103 -7.47 6.65 -1.19
N SER A 104 -7.38 5.37 -1.58
CA SER A 104 -7.90 4.20 -0.85
C SER A 104 -6.91 3.54 0.11
N GLY A 105 -5.83 2.93 -0.38
CA GLY A 105 -4.73 2.37 0.43
C GLY A 105 -3.38 3.01 0.13
N VAL A 106 -2.34 2.68 0.88
CA VAL A 106 -0.95 3.12 0.61
C VAL A 106 -0.19 2.11 -0.28
N GLY A 107 -0.65 0.87 -0.38
CA GLY A 107 -0.07 -0.12 -1.31
C GLY A 107 1.16 -0.85 -0.80
N PHE A 108 1.64 -0.59 0.42
CA PHE A 108 2.86 -1.20 0.97
C PHE A 108 2.89 -2.74 0.87
N ALA A 109 1.86 -3.41 1.39
CA ALA A 109 1.80 -4.88 1.38
C ALA A 109 1.68 -5.45 -0.04
N SER A 110 0.87 -4.82 -0.90
CA SER A 110 0.75 -5.22 -2.31
C SER A 110 2.07 -5.03 -3.07
N THR A 111 2.84 -3.98 -2.79
CA THR A 111 4.18 -3.82 -3.36
C THR A 111 5.14 -4.92 -2.90
N ILE A 112 5.11 -5.32 -1.62
CA ILE A 112 5.91 -6.46 -1.14
C ILE A 112 5.55 -7.75 -1.89
N GLY A 113 4.25 -8.03 -2.03
CA GLY A 113 3.78 -9.19 -2.78
C GLY A 113 4.25 -9.17 -4.24
N TRP A 114 4.18 -8.01 -4.89
CA TRP A 114 4.70 -7.81 -6.23
C TRP A 114 6.21 -8.03 -6.31
N VAL A 115 7.00 -7.50 -5.36
CA VAL A 115 8.46 -7.69 -5.33
C VAL A 115 8.83 -9.16 -5.18
N PHE A 116 8.14 -9.91 -4.33
CA PHE A 116 8.43 -11.35 -4.14
C PHE A 116 8.12 -12.21 -5.36
N ALA A 117 7.18 -11.79 -6.21
CA ALA A 117 6.89 -12.50 -7.45
C ALA A 117 7.84 -12.12 -8.60
N THR A 118 8.54 -10.99 -8.50
CA THR A 118 9.27 -10.40 -9.63
C THR A 118 10.78 -10.48 -9.48
N ASP A 119 11.36 -9.75 -8.52
CA ASP A 119 12.79 -9.77 -8.25
C ASP A 119 13.08 -9.33 -6.81
N ILE A 120 13.52 -10.27 -5.98
CA ILE A 120 13.86 -10.04 -4.56
C ILE A 120 14.94 -8.97 -4.37
N LYS A 121 15.78 -8.68 -5.38
CA LYS A 121 16.81 -7.63 -5.30
C LYS A 121 16.21 -6.26 -5.03
N ILE A 122 14.99 -6.00 -5.52
CA ILE A 122 14.27 -4.76 -5.26
C ILE A 122 14.03 -4.60 -3.74
N PHE A 123 13.67 -5.69 -3.05
CA PHE A 123 13.49 -5.68 -1.60
C PHE A 123 14.80 -5.36 -0.87
N LEU A 124 15.92 -5.90 -1.35
CA LEU A 124 17.24 -5.59 -0.77
C LEU A 124 17.57 -4.10 -0.87
N PHE A 125 17.26 -3.46 -2.01
CA PHE A 125 17.45 -2.01 -2.15
C PHE A 125 16.53 -1.21 -1.24
N MET A 126 15.29 -1.67 -1.01
CA MET A 126 14.39 -1.04 -0.05
C MET A 126 14.92 -1.08 1.40
N ILE A 127 15.58 -2.19 1.79
CA ILE A 127 16.18 -2.34 3.12
C ILE A 127 17.26 -1.27 3.38
N LEU A 128 18.00 -0.85 2.35
CA LEU A 128 19.02 0.20 2.47
C LEU A 128 18.46 1.52 2.99
N PHE A 129 17.15 1.73 2.86
CA PHE A 129 16.49 2.94 3.33
C PHE A 129 15.93 2.81 4.76
N ILE A 130 15.97 1.64 5.41
CA ILE A 130 15.53 1.48 6.81
C ILE A 130 16.10 2.56 7.76
N PRO A 131 17.35 3.06 7.63
CA PRO A 131 17.82 4.19 8.45
C PRO A 131 16.93 5.45 8.38
N PHE A 132 16.27 5.73 7.24
CA PHE A 132 15.29 6.81 7.10
C PHE A 132 14.06 6.61 7.98
N TYR A 133 13.73 5.36 8.33
CA TYR A 133 12.69 5.07 9.32
C TYR A 133 13.02 5.81 10.64
N PHE A 134 14.23 5.65 11.16
CA PHE A 134 14.61 6.24 12.44
C PHE A 134 14.73 7.78 12.39
N LEU A 135 15.11 8.35 11.24
CA LEU A 135 15.20 9.81 11.05
C LEU A 135 13.84 10.52 11.15
N PHE A 136 12.76 9.89 10.70
CA PHE A 136 11.42 10.48 10.70
C PHE A 136 10.49 9.89 11.78
N GLY A 137 11.03 9.16 12.76
CA GLY A 137 10.26 8.42 13.77
C GLY A 137 9.20 9.25 14.50
N LYS A 138 9.49 10.53 14.80
CA LYS A 138 8.54 11.45 15.45
C LYS A 138 7.25 11.67 14.67
N TYR A 139 7.29 11.57 13.34
CA TYR A 139 6.13 11.76 12.48
C TYR A 139 5.33 10.47 12.28
N PHE A 140 5.90 9.31 12.60
CA PHE A 140 5.28 8.02 12.28
C PHE A 140 4.08 7.66 13.12
N GLU A 141 3.94 8.20 14.32
CA GLU A 141 2.74 7.93 15.12
C GLU A 141 1.49 8.52 14.45
N VAL A 142 1.64 9.70 13.83
CA VAL A 142 0.56 10.42 13.14
C VAL A 142 0.30 9.81 11.76
N GLU A 143 1.37 9.50 11.05
CA GLU A 143 1.37 9.12 9.64
C GLU A 143 1.47 7.60 9.42
N ARG A 144 1.57 6.84 10.51
CA ARG A 144 1.64 5.37 10.59
C ARG A 144 2.77 4.75 9.77
N GLY A 145 3.94 5.39 9.78
CA GLY A 145 5.19 4.87 9.22
C GLY A 145 5.34 4.93 7.69
N HIS A 146 4.32 5.36 6.97
CA HIS A 146 4.30 5.27 5.50
C HIS A 146 5.06 6.39 4.78
N ILE A 147 5.48 7.47 5.44
CA ILE A 147 6.26 8.53 4.76
C ILE A 147 7.62 8.01 4.25
N PHE A 148 8.16 6.97 4.90
CA PHE A 148 9.33 6.23 4.44
C PHE A 148 9.19 5.72 2.99
N THR A 149 7.98 5.31 2.59
CA THR A 149 7.76 4.74 1.26
C THR A 149 7.91 5.75 0.12
N ILE A 150 7.78 7.05 0.42
CA ILE A 150 7.99 8.14 -0.55
C ILE A 150 9.45 8.17 -1.01
N PHE A 151 10.40 7.80 -0.15
CA PHE A 151 11.82 7.80 -0.49
C PHE A 151 12.29 6.41 -0.94
N ALA A 152 11.86 5.36 -0.23
CA ALA A 152 12.34 4.01 -0.47
C ALA A 152 11.98 3.51 -1.88
N TYR A 153 10.76 3.75 -2.37
CA TYR A 153 10.33 3.23 -3.66
C TYR A 153 11.01 3.91 -4.86
N PRO A 154 11.05 5.26 -4.99
CA PRO A 154 11.72 5.89 -6.12
C PRO A 154 13.22 5.58 -6.15
N LEU A 155 13.88 5.59 -5.00
CA LEU A 155 15.33 5.39 -4.94
C LEU A 155 15.71 3.93 -5.21
N SER A 156 14.95 2.96 -4.67
CA SER A 156 15.16 1.54 -5.03
C SER A 156 14.92 1.30 -6.53
N GLY A 157 13.89 1.93 -7.12
CA GLY A 157 13.63 1.83 -8.55
C GLY A 157 14.70 2.50 -9.41
N TRP A 158 15.24 3.63 -8.96
CA TRP A 158 16.35 4.31 -9.63
C TRP A 158 17.63 3.47 -9.61
N ILE A 159 18.00 2.91 -8.44
CA ILE A 159 19.13 1.98 -8.31
C ILE A 159 18.93 0.77 -9.23
N TYR A 160 17.72 0.18 -9.24
CA TYR A 160 17.40 -0.96 -10.09
C TYR A 160 17.60 -0.64 -11.58
N THR A 161 17.16 0.54 -12.03
CA THR A 161 17.30 0.99 -13.42
C THR A 161 18.76 1.14 -13.84
N ILE A 162 19.65 1.59 -12.94
CA ILE A 162 21.09 1.72 -13.22
C ILE A 162 21.75 0.34 -13.34
N LEU A 163 21.41 -0.59 -12.44
CA LEU A 163 22.04 -1.89 -12.36
C LEU A 163 21.49 -2.90 -13.38
N PHE A 164 20.22 -2.75 -13.77
CA PHE A 164 19.51 -3.67 -14.66
C PHE A 164 18.76 -2.93 -15.78
N PRO A 165 19.46 -2.14 -16.63
CA PRO A 165 18.84 -1.20 -17.57
C PRO A 165 17.97 -1.86 -18.66
N ASN A 166 18.15 -3.16 -18.91
CA ASN A 166 17.42 -3.90 -19.94
C ASN A 166 16.12 -4.58 -19.43
N ASN A 167 15.82 -4.49 -18.12
CA ASN A 167 14.63 -5.10 -17.52
C ASN A 167 13.40 -4.18 -17.60
N TYR A 168 12.98 -3.85 -18.83
CA TYR A 168 11.95 -2.84 -19.10
C TYR A 168 10.62 -3.10 -18.39
N GLU A 169 10.14 -4.35 -18.33
CA GLU A 169 8.87 -4.65 -17.64
C GLU A 169 8.91 -4.28 -16.15
N ILE A 170 10.02 -4.60 -15.47
CA ILE A 170 10.21 -4.31 -14.06
C ILE A 170 10.38 -2.80 -13.85
N ILE A 171 11.12 -2.12 -14.73
CA ILE A 171 11.31 -0.66 -14.68
C ILE A 171 9.96 0.07 -14.84
N TYR A 172 9.15 -0.29 -15.84
CA TYR A 172 7.83 0.30 -16.02
C TYR A 172 6.88 0.00 -14.87
N SER A 173 6.96 -1.21 -14.30
CA SER A 173 6.20 -1.57 -13.10
C SER A 173 6.57 -0.70 -11.90
N LEU A 174 7.88 -0.50 -11.68
CA LEU A 174 8.39 0.35 -10.60
C LEU A 174 7.95 1.80 -10.79
N LEU A 175 7.93 2.32 -12.02
CA LEU A 175 7.39 3.65 -12.32
C LEU A 175 5.92 3.75 -11.90
N ILE A 176 5.08 2.79 -12.29
CA ILE A 176 3.66 2.74 -11.94
C ILE A 176 3.48 2.67 -10.42
N ILE A 177 4.22 1.80 -9.74
CA ILE A 177 4.17 1.62 -8.28
C ILE A 177 4.59 2.91 -7.57
N VAL A 178 5.70 3.52 -7.98
CA VAL A 178 6.23 4.75 -7.41
C VAL A 178 5.23 5.88 -7.54
N ILE A 179 4.68 6.10 -8.73
CA ILE A 179 3.66 7.13 -8.96
C ILE A 179 2.43 6.83 -8.09
N SER A 180 1.96 5.58 -8.08
CA SER A 180 0.74 5.20 -7.40
C SER A 180 0.84 5.42 -5.89
N VAL A 181 1.89 4.89 -5.27
CA VAL A 181 2.09 4.97 -3.83
C VAL A 181 2.41 6.40 -3.40
N SER A 182 3.28 7.10 -4.14
CA SER A 182 3.66 8.48 -3.79
C SER A 182 2.47 9.41 -3.90
N PHE A 183 1.67 9.31 -4.97
CA PHE A 183 0.49 10.15 -5.15
C PHE A 183 -0.60 9.83 -4.12
N ALA A 184 -0.87 8.53 -3.86
CA ALA A 184 -1.78 8.13 -2.79
C ALA A 184 -1.31 8.63 -1.42
N ARG A 185 0.01 8.75 -1.22
CA ARG A 185 0.54 9.26 0.03
C ARG A 185 0.45 10.77 0.16
N LEU A 186 0.81 11.51 -0.88
CA LEU A 186 0.73 12.98 -0.91
C LEU A 186 -0.69 13.48 -0.65
N LEU A 187 -1.69 12.84 -1.26
CA LEU A 187 -3.10 13.20 -1.05
C LEU A 187 -3.58 12.96 0.39
N ARG A 188 -2.94 12.06 1.16
CA ARG A 188 -3.23 11.84 2.58
C ARG A 188 -2.50 12.81 3.48
N ILE A 189 -1.20 12.96 3.28
CA ILE A 189 -0.35 13.85 4.11
C ILE A 189 -0.93 15.26 4.10
N ARG A 190 -1.44 15.73 2.95
CA ARG A 190 -2.15 17.02 2.88
C ARG A 190 -3.26 17.14 3.94
N LYS A 191 -4.12 16.12 4.06
CA LYS A 191 -5.23 16.14 5.04
C LYS A 191 -4.72 16.05 6.48
N THR A 192 -3.64 15.31 6.72
CA THR A 192 -3.02 15.24 8.04
C THR A 192 -2.43 16.60 8.44
N LEU A 193 -1.68 17.25 7.54
CA LEU A 193 -1.10 18.57 7.75
C LEU A 193 -2.19 19.62 8.00
N GLU A 194 -3.29 19.59 7.25
CA GLU A 194 -4.46 20.46 7.48
C GLU A 194 -5.10 20.26 8.88
N ARG A 195 -4.94 19.08 9.50
CA ARG A 195 -5.39 18.82 10.88
C ARG A 195 -4.37 19.27 11.93
N CYS A 196 -3.08 19.17 11.65
CA CYS A 196 -2.01 19.56 12.58
C CYS A 196 -1.76 21.08 12.62
N LEU A 197 -2.12 21.81 11.57
CA LEU A 197 -1.96 23.27 11.46
C LEU A 197 -3.17 24.06 12.02
N LYS A 198 -4.16 23.37 12.59
CA LYS A 198 -5.28 23.96 13.34
C LYS A 198 -5.06 23.75 14.83
#